data_AF-A0A844TFJ4-F1
#
_entry.id   AF-A0A844TFJ4-F1
#
_cell.length_a   1.000
_cell.length_b   1.000
_cell.length_c   1.000
_cell.angle_alpha   90.00
_cell.angle_beta   90.00
_cell.angle_gamma   90.00
#
_symmetry.space_group_name_H-M   'P 1'
#
loop_
_entity.id
_entity.type
_entity.pdbx_description
1 polymer ?
#
loop_
_entity_poly.entity_id
_entity_poly.type
_entity_poly.pdbx_seq_one_letter_code
_entity_poly.pdbx_strand_id
1 'polypeptide(L)'
;MRFLPLRSQFVLSGNTRDLQIHEVGPGEVTAAPLSRVLPDILKAAGYGRIAWFDLLNGFRDIEPADGSYLTQLGLVPTAGTAAGGIDLLSTTLERHVMAEGQPSALIVDFASRLIARNEALSPAEHQLFARALILSHAARPRPAGDKRLPFFNTVVWIVDKEGDLPDWFLIGNPKIRHVPIGRPDHLSRRSMIRSLVRSLPGAQNADQSELEKCTQGFVDETEGLLLLDVSAVAQLARSEGVQVDRIGDAVRRFKVGVTEDPWRKISRDKIISGEEFVRRRVKGQSHAVTHMLDIVKRAVTGIGQSPRGGRPRGVVFLAGPTGVGKTELAKTITSLLFGDESAYIRFDMSEFSAEHSDQRLIGAPPGYIGYDVGGELTNAIREKPFSVVLFDEIEKAHPRILDKFLQVLDDGVLTSGRGDRVYFSEAFIVFTSNLGIYVPGPSGERIANVTPEETFEAVRRKVRSEIEKHFKQVLNRPEILNRIGENVIVFDFIRTEVANEIFDQMVDNLLKDVSSRGYDVTLTGAAREVLRGLCLSDLSNGGRGIRNQVEFHLINPLSRSLFDRGAEAGHRYRIEEIRPGPSTTIDLVSEQFP
;
A
#
# COMPACT_ATOMS: atom_id res chain seq x y z
N MET A 1 -25.48 -13.11 -20.45
CA MET A 1 -25.74 -11.88 -21.23
C MET A 1 -27.24 -11.70 -21.46
N ARG A 2 -27.92 -10.83 -20.70
CA ARG A 2 -29.39 -10.62 -20.82
C ARG A 2 -29.82 -9.73 -22.01
N PHE A 3 -28.86 -9.04 -22.64
CA PHE A 3 -29.12 -8.05 -23.68
C PHE A 3 -28.87 -8.55 -25.11
N LEU A 4 -28.53 -9.83 -25.27
CA LEU A 4 -28.29 -10.46 -26.59
C LEU A 4 -29.41 -10.15 -27.62
N PRO A 5 -30.70 -10.11 -27.24
CA PRO A 5 -31.77 -9.79 -28.19
C PRO A 5 -31.88 -8.31 -28.58
N LEU A 6 -31.14 -7.41 -27.92
CA LEU A 6 -31.33 -5.95 -28.01
C LEU A 6 -30.18 -5.22 -28.70
N ARG A 7 -29.03 -5.87 -28.85
CA ARG A 7 -27.76 -5.25 -29.24
C ARG A 7 -27.02 -6.16 -30.21
N SER A 8 -26.47 -5.56 -31.27
CA SER A 8 -25.75 -6.30 -32.31
C SER A 8 -24.29 -6.53 -31.93
N GLN A 9 -23.71 -5.67 -31.10
CA GLN A 9 -22.33 -5.80 -30.68
C GLN A 9 -22.16 -5.55 -29.17
N PHE A 10 -21.14 -6.17 -28.60
CA PHE A 10 -20.80 -6.08 -27.18
C PHE A 10 -19.33 -5.78 -27.00
N VAL A 11 -19.00 -4.98 -25.98
CA VAL A 11 -17.63 -4.74 -25.55
C VAL A 11 -17.50 -5.28 -24.13
N LEU A 12 -16.66 -6.29 -23.95
CA LEU A 12 -16.32 -6.87 -22.65
C LEU A 12 -15.00 -6.24 -22.17
N SER A 13 -15.02 -5.60 -21.01
CA SER A 13 -13.87 -4.88 -20.44
C SER A 13 -13.63 -5.30 -18.98
N GLY A 14 -12.48 -4.93 -18.41
CA GLY A 14 -12.16 -5.18 -17.00
C GLY A 14 -11.48 -6.53 -16.76
N ASN A 15 -12.03 -7.38 -15.90
CA ASN A 15 -11.40 -8.62 -15.44
C ASN A 15 -11.52 -9.79 -16.45
N THR A 16 -11.21 -9.54 -17.72
CA THR A 16 -11.38 -10.49 -18.84
C THR A 16 -10.31 -11.59 -18.89
N ARG A 17 -9.18 -11.36 -18.22
CA ARG A 17 -7.99 -12.25 -18.24
C ARG A 17 -7.83 -13.13 -16.99
N ASP A 18 -8.73 -12.99 -16.02
CA ASP A 18 -8.81 -13.86 -14.85
C ASP A 18 -9.67 -15.11 -15.14
N LEU A 19 -9.63 -16.08 -14.24
CA LEU A 19 -10.61 -17.16 -14.24
C LEU A 19 -11.99 -16.60 -13.89
N GLN A 20 -13.00 -17.19 -14.51
CA GLN A 20 -14.41 -16.92 -14.29
C GLN A 20 -15.06 -18.14 -13.67
N ILE A 21 -16.01 -17.90 -12.77
CA ILE A 21 -16.82 -18.97 -12.21
C ILE A 21 -17.75 -19.52 -13.29
N HIS A 22 -17.73 -20.83 -13.47
CA HIS A 22 -18.42 -21.55 -14.53
C HIS A 22 -19.09 -22.80 -13.98
N GLU A 23 -20.39 -22.92 -14.22
CA GLU A 23 -21.20 -24.07 -13.82
C GLU A 23 -21.12 -25.13 -14.93
N VAL A 24 -20.53 -26.28 -14.62
CA VAL A 24 -20.35 -27.41 -15.56
C VAL A 24 -21.47 -28.45 -15.44
N GLY A 25 -22.22 -28.39 -14.34
CA GLY A 25 -23.39 -29.23 -14.07
C GLY A 25 -24.19 -28.62 -12.91
N PRO A 26 -25.41 -29.10 -12.63
CA PRO A 26 -26.26 -28.53 -11.59
C PRO A 26 -25.56 -28.48 -10.22
N GLY A 27 -25.17 -27.28 -9.78
CA GLY A 27 -24.46 -27.05 -8.52
C GLY A 27 -22.96 -27.41 -8.53
N GLU A 28 -22.41 -27.84 -9.67
CA GLU A 28 -20.99 -28.12 -9.83
C GLU A 28 -20.30 -26.96 -10.54
N VAL A 29 -19.44 -26.28 -9.80
CA VAL A 29 -18.85 -25.00 -10.19
C VAL A 29 -17.33 -25.14 -10.24
N THR A 30 -16.74 -24.71 -11.36
CA THR A 30 -15.29 -24.62 -11.56
C THR A 30 -14.88 -23.20 -11.90
N ALA A 31 -13.60 -22.89 -11.74
CA ALA A 31 -13.01 -21.68 -12.30
C ALA A 31 -12.39 -22.01 -13.67
N ALA A 32 -12.69 -21.22 -14.70
CA ALA A 32 -12.22 -21.44 -16.06
C ALA A 32 -11.93 -20.10 -16.77
N PRO A 33 -10.98 -20.04 -17.72
CA PRO A 33 -10.70 -18.80 -18.44
C PRO A 33 -11.92 -18.36 -19.27
N LEU A 34 -12.04 -17.05 -19.49
CA LEU A 34 -13.14 -16.47 -20.30
C LEU A 34 -13.26 -17.10 -21.69
N SER A 35 -12.14 -17.54 -22.29
CA SER A 35 -12.10 -18.24 -23.57
C SER A 35 -12.85 -19.57 -23.61
N ARG A 36 -13.09 -20.19 -22.45
CA ARG A 36 -13.95 -21.36 -22.30
C ARG A 36 -15.38 -20.97 -21.92
N VAL A 37 -15.51 -20.05 -20.96
CA VAL A 37 -16.80 -19.68 -20.37
C VAL A 37 -17.70 -18.91 -21.34
N LEU A 38 -17.15 -17.99 -22.13
CA LEU A 38 -17.92 -17.15 -23.04
C LEU A 38 -18.60 -17.96 -24.17
N PRO A 39 -17.92 -18.87 -24.87
CA PRO A 39 -18.57 -19.76 -25.83
C PRO A 39 -19.71 -20.58 -25.22
N ASP A 40 -19.53 -21.15 -24.02
CA ASP A 40 -20.57 -21.94 -23.35
C ASP A 40 -21.80 -21.08 -23.02
N ILE A 41 -21.59 -19.83 -22.57
CA ILE A 41 -22.67 -18.86 -22.34
C ILE A 41 -23.43 -18.55 -23.64
N LEU A 42 -22.72 -18.36 -24.75
CA LEU A 42 -23.34 -18.06 -26.05
C LEU A 42 -24.11 -19.28 -26.58
N LYS A 43 -23.55 -20.48 -26.46
CA LYS A 43 -24.21 -21.74 -26.84
C LYS A 43 -25.50 -21.94 -26.03
N ALA A 44 -25.43 -21.77 -24.72
CA ALA A 44 -26.61 -21.83 -23.84
C ALA A 44 -27.66 -20.76 -24.17
N ALA A 45 -27.23 -19.62 -24.71
CA ALA A 45 -28.14 -18.57 -25.18
C ALA A 45 -28.76 -18.84 -26.56
N GLY A 46 -28.34 -19.89 -27.27
CA GLY A 46 -28.89 -20.30 -28.57
C GLY A 46 -28.04 -19.95 -29.79
N TYR A 47 -26.78 -19.55 -29.60
CA TYR A 47 -25.84 -19.37 -30.71
C TYR A 47 -25.28 -20.72 -31.14
N GLY A 48 -25.68 -21.16 -32.33
CA GLY A 48 -25.24 -22.43 -32.91
C GLY A 48 -23.96 -22.31 -33.75
N ARG A 49 -23.50 -21.09 -34.00
CA ARG A 49 -22.25 -20.79 -34.71
C ARG A 49 -21.40 -19.81 -33.94
N ILE A 50 -20.19 -20.20 -33.57
CA ILE A 50 -19.28 -19.35 -32.79
C ILE A 50 -17.90 -19.42 -33.42
N ALA A 51 -17.38 -18.26 -33.82
CA ALA A 51 -16.00 -18.09 -34.27
C ALA A 51 -15.23 -17.21 -33.29
N TRP A 52 -13.94 -17.49 -33.16
CA TRP A 52 -12.99 -16.75 -32.35
C TRP A 52 -11.92 -16.16 -33.24
N PHE A 53 -11.55 -14.91 -33.02
CA PHE A 53 -10.48 -14.22 -33.71
C PHE A 53 -9.49 -13.65 -32.69
N ASP A 54 -8.20 -13.84 -32.94
CA ASP A 54 -7.14 -13.01 -32.37
C ASP A 54 -6.10 -12.66 -33.45
N LEU A 55 -5.33 -11.59 -33.21
CA LEU A 55 -4.43 -11.03 -34.23
C LEU A 55 -3.30 -12.01 -34.64
N LEU A 56 -2.88 -12.91 -33.74
CA LEU A 56 -1.74 -13.80 -33.96
C LEU A 56 -2.16 -15.13 -34.59
N ASN A 57 -3.23 -15.76 -34.07
CA ASN A 57 -3.69 -17.07 -34.53
C ASN A 57 -4.77 -16.99 -35.61
N GLY A 58 -5.30 -15.79 -35.89
CA GLY A 58 -6.35 -15.59 -36.86
C GLY A 58 -7.71 -16.10 -36.38
N PHE A 59 -8.49 -16.66 -37.30
CA PHE A 59 -9.83 -17.16 -37.00
C PHE A 59 -9.80 -18.64 -36.61
N ARG A 60 -10.67 -19.02 -35.68
CA ARG A 60 -10.90 -20.41 -35.27
C ARG A 60 -12.40 -20.65 -35.07
N ASP A 61 -12.90 -21.77 -35.58
CA ASP A 61 -14.26 -22.22 -35.25
C ASP A 61 -14.29 -22.83 -33.85
N ILE A 62 -15.28 -22.40 -33.05
CA ILE A 62 -15.53 -22.90 -31.70
C ILE A 62 -16.75 -23.82 -31.69
N GLU A 63 -17.82 -23.44 -32.40
CA GLU A 63 -19.04 -24.23 -32.53
C GLU A 63 -19.62 -24.04 -33.94
N PRO A 64 -19.85 -25.11 -34.72
CA PRO A 64 -19.16 -26.39 -34.60
C PRO A 64 -17.66 -26.23 -34.91
N ALA A 65 -16.79 -26.97 -34.22
CA ALA A 65 -15.34 -26.93 -34.44
C ALA A 65 -14.89 -27.74 -35.66
N ASP A 66 -15.51 -27.52 -36.82
CA ASP A 66 -15.31 -28.30 -38.06
C ASP A 66 -14.86 -27.45 -39.28
N GLY A 67 -14.73 -26.13 -39.12
CA GLY A 67 -14.33 -25.22 -40.21
C GLY A 67 -15.48 -24.80 -41.15
N SER A 68 -16.68 -25.36 -40.96
CA SER A 68 -17.82 -25.07 -41.84
C SER A 68 -18.24 -23.61 -41.78
N TYR A 69 -18.15 -22.99 -40.60
CA TYR A 69 -18.57 -21.62 -40.41
C TYR A 69 -17.52 -20.63 -40.93
N LEU A 70 -16.23 -20.86 -40.70
CA LEU A 70 -15.17 -20.07 -41.34
C LEU A 70 -15.28 -20.12 -42.87
N THR A 71 -15.57 -21.30 -43.43
CA THR A 71 -15.77 -21.46 -44.88
C THR A 71 -16.95 -20.63 -45.39
N GLN A 72 -18.07 -20.61 -44.65
CA GLN A 72 -19.23 -19.76 -44.96
C GLN A 72 -18.86 -18.26 -44.93
N LEU A 73 -17.96 -17.85 -44.04
CA LEU A 73 -17.43 -16.50 -43.97
C LEU A 73 -16.41 -16.19 -45.10
N GLY A 74 -16.20 -17.12 -46.03
CA GLY A 74 -15.29 -16.98 -47.17
C GLY A 74 -13.82 -16.99 -46.75
N LEU A 75 -13.51 -17.69 -45.66
CA LEU A 75 -12.15 -17.99 -45.21
C LEU A 75 -11.77 -19.41 -45.65
N VAL A 76 -10.47 -19.70 -45.69
CA VAL A 76 -9.94 -21.03 -46.04
C VAL A 76 -9.37 -21.68 -44.78
N PRO A 77 -10.16 -22.47 -44.04
CA PRO A 77 -9.68 -23.11 -42.83
C PRO A 77 -8.71 -24.26 -43.13
N THR A 78 -7.61 -24.32 -42.39
CA THR A 78 -6.66 -25.43 -42.34
C THR A 78 -6.61 -25.95 -40.91
N ALA A 79 -7.00 -27.21 -40.67
CA ALA A 79 -7.08 -27.78 -39.32
C ALA A 79 -7.96 -26.96 -38.33
N GLY A 80 -9.05 -26.38 -38.81
CA GLY A 80 -10.02 -25.63 -37.99
C GLY A 80 -9.65 -24.17 -37.69
N THR A 81 -8.53 -23.67 -38.23
CA THR A 81 -8.12 -22.27 -38.14
C THR A 81 -7.96 -21.65 -39.53
N ALA A 82 -8.14 -20.34 -39.66
CA ALA A 82 -7.89 -19.60 -40.89
C ALA A 82 -7.02 -18.36 -40.61
N ALA A 83 -6.35 -17.86 -41.66
CA ALA A 83 -5.49 -16.70 -41.58
C ALA A 83 -6.17 -15.50 -40.91
N GLY A 84 -5.40 -14.68 -40.21
CA GLY A 84 -5.86 -13.48 -39.51
C GLY A 84 -5.45 -12.17 -40.19
N GLY A 85 -5.60 -11.08 -39.46
CA GLY A 85 -5.19 -9.73 -39.87
C GLY A 85 -6.35 -8.72 -39.84
N ILE A 86 -6.01 -7.43 -39.71
CA ILE A 86 -6.98 -6.33 -39.59
C ILE A 86 -7.88 -6.24 -40.83
N ASP A 87 -7.31 -6.33 -42.04
CA ASP A 87 -8.07 -6.27 -43.29
C ASP A 87 -9.02 -7.45 -43.45
N LEU A 88 -8.55 -8.65 -43.09
CA LEU A 88 -9.34 -9.87 -43.17
C LEU A 88 -10.45 -9.87 -42.11
N LEU A 89 -10.17 -9.36 -40.90
CA LEU A 89 -11.20 -9.09 -39.89
C LEU A 89 -12.24 -8.10 -40.40
N SER A 90 -11.81 -6.98 -40.98
CA SER A 90 -12.69 -5.96 -41.51
C SER A 90 -13.66 -6.52 -42.55
N THR A 91 -13.16 -7.29 -43.52
CA THR A 91 -14.02 -7.91 -44.55
C THR A 91 -14.89 -9.05 -44.00
N THR A 92 -14.37 -9.82 -43.03
CA THR A 92 -15.12 -10.91 -42.40
C THR A 92 -16.27 -10.41 -41.53
N LEU A 93 -16.14 -9.25 -40.87
CA LEU A 93 -17.23 -8.66 -40.07
C LEU A 93 -18.50 -8.42 -40.90
N GLU A 94 -18.34 -7.96 -42.14
CA GLU A 94 -19.48 -7.73 -43.04
C GLU A 94 -20.18 -9.04 -43.40
N ARG A 95 -19.40 -10.06 -43.76
CA ARG A 95 -19.92 -11.41 -44.06
C ARG A 95 -20.59 -12.03 -42.83
N HIS A 96 -20.01 -11.85 -41.65
CA HIS A 96 -20.54 -12.31 -40.36
C HIS A 96 -21.90 -11.70 -40.06
N VAL A 97 -21.99 -10.37 -40.08
CA VAL A 97 -23.23 -9.65 -39.73
C VAL A 97 -24.36 -10.01 -40.71
N MET A 98 -24.03 -10.32 -41.95
CA MET A 98 -25.00 -10.69 -42.98
C MET A 98 -25.27 -12.21 -43.07
N ALA A 99 -24.43 -13.05 -42.46
CA ALA A 99 -24.46 -14.51 -42.59
C ALA A 99 -25.85 -15.11 -42.31
N GLU A 100 -26.33 -15.96 -43.20
CA GLU A 100 -27.61 -16.66 -43.06
C GLU A 100 -27.48 -17.97 -42.28
N GLY A 101 -28.60 -18.45 -41.75
CA GLY A 101 -28.70 -19.69 -40.99
C GLY A 101 -28.86 -19.46 -39.49
N GLN A 102 -28.21 -20.32 -38.70
CA GLN A 102 -28.30 -20.26 -37.23
C GLN A 102 -27.71 -18.96 -36.67
N PRO A 103 -28.20 -18.48 -35.52
CA PRO A 103 -27.61 -17.35 -34.81
C PRO A 103 -26.12 -17.56 -34.59
N SER A 104 -25.34 -16.54 -34.91
CA SER A 104 -23.88 -16.65 -34.93
C SER A 104 -23.18 -15.56 -34.13
N ALA A 105 -22.04 -15.89 -33.53
CA ALA A 105 -21.23 -14.96 -32.75
C ALA A 105 -19.78 -14.98 -33.23
N LEU A 106 -19.21 -13.80 -33.41
CA LEU A 106 -17.78 -13.61 -33.66
C LEU A 106 -17.17 -12.92 -32.44
N ILE A 107 -16.27 -13.62 -31.77
CA ILE A 107 -15.52 -13.09 -30.62
C ILE A 107 -14.19 -12.57 -31.13
N VAL A 108 -13.92 -11.30 -30.92
CA VAL A 108 -12.67 -10.62 -31.24
C VAL A 108 -11.90 -10.46 -29.94
N ASP A 109 -10.96 -11.36 -29.70
CA ASP A 109 -10.09 -11.33 -28.52
C ASP A 109 -8.88 -10.41 -28.73
N PHE A 110 -8.35 -9.89 -27.63
CA PHE A 110 -7.28 -8.90 -27.61
C PHE A 110 -7.59 -7.69 -28.51
N ALA A 111 -8.86 -7.26 -28.54
CA ALA A 111 -9.28 -6.12 -29.33
C ALA A 111 -8.54 -4.83 -28.92
N SER A 112 -8.07 -4.76 -27.67
CA SER A 112 -7.19 -3.68 -27.18
C SER A 112 -5.83 -3.59 -27.87
N ARG A 113 -5.45 -4.62 -28.64
CA ARG A 113 -4.18 -4.69 -29.39
C ARG A 113 -4.36 -4.52 -30.89
N LEU A 114 -5.59 -4.26 -31.35
CA LEU A 114 -5.86 -3.96 -32.76
C LEU A 114 -5.42 -2.57 -33.16
N ILE A 115 -5.33 -1.64 -32.20
CA ILE A 115 -4.93 -0.26 -32.43
C ILE A 115 -3.51 -0.05 -31.91
N ALA A 116 -2.62 0.42 -32.78
CA ALA A 116 -1.26 0.78 -32.38
C ALA A 116 -1.23 2.10 -31.59
N ARG A 117 -2.02 3.10 -32.01
CA ARG A 117 -2.13 4.42 -31.36
C ARG A 117 -3.55 4.97 -31.49
N ASN A 118 -4.23 5.19 -30.37
CA ASN A 118 -5.62 5.68 -30.36
C ASN A 118 -5.80 7.05 -31.04
N GLU A 119 -4.81 7.94 -30.93
CA GLU A 119 -4.85 9.29 -31.50
C GLU A 119 -4.52 9.33 -33.00
N ALA A 120 -3.97 8.25 -33.56
CA ALA A 120 -3.47 8.20 -34.93
C ALA A 120 -3.68 6.80 -35.52
N LEU A 121 -4.95 6.49 -35.84
CA LEU A 121 -5.31 5.24 -36.50
C LEU A 121 -4.67 5.17 -37.90
N SER A 122 -4.07 4.03 -38.22
CA SER A 122 -3.72 3.67 -39.60
C SER A 122 -4.98 3.53 -40.47
N PRO A 123 -4.84 3.60 -41.81
CA PRO A 123 -5.98 3.44 -42.71
C PRO A 123 -6.75 2.14 -42.51
N ALA A 124 -6.06 1.02 -42.27
CA ALA A 124 -6.67 -0.29 -42.05
C ALA A 124 -7.45 -0.35 -40.73
N GLU A 125 -6.90 0.19 -39.64
CA GLU A 125 -7.57 0.29 -38.34
C GLU A 125 -8.82 1.18 -38.43
N HIS A 126 -8.69 2.37 -39.04
CA HIS A 126 -9.82 3.26 -39.25
C HIS A 126 -10.92 2.59 -40.06
N GLN A 127 -10.57 1.90 -41.15
CA GLN A 127 -11.52 1.18 -41.98
C GLN A 127 -12.22 0.05 -41.22
N LEU A 128 -11.50 -0.71 -40.39
CA LEU A 128 -12.07 -1.76 -39.54
C LEU A 128 -13.15 -1.20 -38.62
N PHE A 129 -12.84 -0.16 -37.84
CA PHE A 129 -13.78 0.39 -36.85
C PHE A 129 -14.92 1.19 -37.51
N ALA A 130 -14.67 1.86 -38.63
CA ALA A 130 -15.71 2.55 -39.39
C ALA A 130 -16.72 1.54 -39.95
N ARG A 131 -16.23 0.41 -40.47
CA ARG A 131 -17.08 -0.69 -40.93
C ARG A 131 -17.83 -1.32 -39.75
N ALA A 132 -17.17 -1.58 -38.63
CA ALA A 132 -17.82 -2.10 -37.42
C ALA A 132 -18.96 -1.18 -36.94
N LEU A 133 -18.75 0.15 -36.96
CA LEU A 133 -19.76 1.15 -36.61
C LEU A 133 -20.97 1.04 -37.55
N ILE A 134 -20.75 1.12 -38.86
CA ILE A 134 -21.81 1.05 -39.88
C ILE A 134 -22.59 -0.26 -39.73
N LEU A 135 -21.90 -1.39 -39.57
CA LEU A 135 -22.51 -2.70 -39.40
C LEU A 135 -23.33 -2.81 -38.11
N SER A 136 -22.92 -2.14 -37.02
CA SER A 136 -23.73 -2.12 -35.78
C SER A 136 -25.13 -1.53 -36.02
N HIS A 137 -25.23 -0.52 -36.88
CA HIS A 137 -26.48 0.14 -37.25
C HIS A 137 -27.26 -0.62 -38.33
N ALA A 138 -26.56 -1.24 -39.28
CA ALA A 138 -27.17 -2.02 -40.36
C ALA A 138 -27.69 -3.39 -39.88
N ALA A 139 -27.13 -3.94 -38.81
CA ALA A 139 -27.53 -5.24 -38.27
C ALA A 139 -29.02 -5.26 -37.89
N ARG A 140 -29.72 -6.31 -38.33
CA ARG A 140 -31.15 -6.54 -38.05
C ARG A 140 -31.33 -7.80 -37.22
N PRO A 141 -32.25 -7.79 -36.23
CA PRO A 141 -32.56 -9.00 -35.48
C PRO A 141 -33.27 -10.01 -36.39
N ARG A 142 -32.94 -11.28 -36.22
CA ARG A 142 -33.47 -12.43 -36.96
C ARG A 142 -34.10 -13.39 -35.96
N PRO A 143 -35.39 -13.73 -36.10
CA PRO A 143 -36.04 -14.69 -35.22
C PRO A 143 -35.43 -16.09 -35.38
N ALA A 144 -35.03 -16.73 -34.27
CA ALA A 144 -34.49 -18.09 -34.28
C ALA A 144 -34.89 -18.91 -33.03
N GLY A 145 -34.75 -20.24 -33.14
CA GLY A 145 -35.17 -21.21 -32.12
C GLY A 145 -36.69 -21.37 -32.00
N ASP A 146 -37.11 -22.31 -31.15
CA ASP A 146 -38.54 -22.67 -31.00
C ASP A 146 -39.41 -21.51 -30.52
N LYS A 147 -38.84 -20.64 -29.67
CA LYS A 147 -39.52 -19.44 -29.15
C LYS A 147 -39.43 -18.23 -30.08
N ARG A 148 -38.80 -18.37 -31.27
CA ARG A 148 -38.55 -17.32 -32.27
C ARG A 148 -38.04 -16.01 -31.66
N LEU A 149 -37.10 -16.12 -30.72
CA LEU A 149 -36.50 -14.96 -30.08
C LEU A 149 -35.67 -14.16 -31.10
N PRO A 150 -35.60 -12.82 -31.00
CA PRO A 150 -34.79 -12.03 -31.91
C PRO A 150 -33.29 -12.21 -31.60
N PHE A 151 -32.51 -12.65 -32.57
CA PHE A 151 -31.05 -12.78 -32.48
C PHE A 151 -30.34 -11.85 -33.46
N PHE A 152 -29.20 -11.30 -33.07
CA PHE A 152 -28.27 -10.70 -34.01
C PHE A 152 -27.14 -11.68 -34.31
N ASN A 153 -26.53 -11.57 -35.48
CA ASN A 153 -25.19 -12.09 -35.67
C ASN A 153 -24.24 -11.17 -34.91
N THR A 154 -23.84 -11.63 -33.72
CA THR A 154 -23.27 -10.75 -32.69
C THR A 154 -21.77 -10.67 -32.84
N VAL A 155 -21.21 -9.48 -32.63
CA VAL A 155 -19.75 -9.28 -32.50
C VAL A 155 -19.44 -8.96 -31.04
N VAL A 156 -18.49 -9.68 -30.45
CA VAL A 156 -18.05 -9.46 -29.07
C VAL A 156 -16.60 -9.03 -29.09
N TRP A 157 -16.33 -7.79 -28.68
CA TRP A 157 -14.99 -7.23 -28.57
C TRP A 157 -14.48 -7.41 -27.13
N ILE A 158 -13.35 -8.10 -26.94
CA ILE A 158 -12.73 -8.26 -25.61
C ILE A 158 -11.55 -7.30 -25.50
N VAL A 159 -11.68 -6.33 -24.59
CA VAL A 159 -10.70 -5.26 -24.34
C VAL A 159 -10.24 -5.29 -22.89
N ASP A 160 -9.13 -4.61 -22.59
CA ASP A 160 -8.65 -4.48 -21.22
C ASP A 160 -9.41 -3.36 -20.50
N LYS A 161 -9.62 -2.22 -21.19
CA LYS A 161 -10.34 -1.04 -20.73
C LYS A 161 -11.36 -0.59 -21.77
N GLU A 162 -12.40 0.11 -21.33
CA GLU A 162 -13.46 0.58 -22.23
C GLU A 162 -12.95 1.55 -23.31
N GLY A 163 -11.94 2.36 -23.00
CA GLY A 163 -11.33 3.33 -23.93
C GLY A 163 -10.25 2.74 -24.86
N ASP A 164 -10.09 1.41 -24.91
CA ASP A 164 -9.09 0.80 -25.81
C ASP A 164 -9.53 0.80 -27.29
N LEU A 165 -10.80 1.12 -27.58
CA LEU A 165 -11.34 1.27 -28.93
C LEU A 165 -11.70 2.74 -29.20
N PRO A 166 -11.90 3.16 -30.47
CA PRO A 166 -12.07 4.56 -30.79
C PRO A 166 -13.35 5.14 -30.18
N ASP A 167 -13.26 6.33 -29.58
CA ASP A 167 -14.40 6.98 -28.92
C ASP A 167 -15.62 7.14 -29.84
N TRP A 168 -15.40 7.51 -31.11
CA TRP A 168 -16.48 7.68 -32.10
C TRP A 168 -17.17 6.37 -32.49
N PHE A 169 -16.55 5.22 -32.23
CA PHE A 169 -17.19 3.91 -32.43
C PHE A 169 -18.11 3.56 -31.25
N LEU A 170 -17.70 3.91 -30.03
CA LEU A 170 -18.34 3.53 -28.78
C LEU A 170 -19.38 4.54 -28.28
N ILE A 171 -19.00 5.81 -28.19
CA ILE A 171 -19.78 6.87 -27.55
C ILE A 171 -21.01 7.20 -28.39
N GLY A 172 -22.17 7.23 -27.74
CA GLY A 172 -23.44 7.58 -28.39
C GLY A 172 -24.02 6.50 -29.31
N ASN A 173 -23.38 5.32 -29.41
CA ASN A 173 -23.88 4.22 -30.24
C ASN A 173 -24.87 3.34 -29.46
N PRO A 174 -26.19 3.40 -29.74
CA PRO A 174 -27.17 2.60 -29.01
C PRO A 174 -27.15 1.13 -29.40
N LYS A 175 -26.39 0.69 -30.41
CA LYS A 175 -26.34 -0.71 -30.87
C LYS A 175 -25.23 -1.52 -30.22
N ILE A 176 -24.28 -0.83 -29.58
CA ILE A 176 -23.19 -1.43 -28.82
C ILE A 176 -23.54 -1.45 -27.34
N ARG A 177 -23.21 -2.54 -26.65
CA ARG A 177 -23.33 -2.61 -25.19
C ARG A 177 -22.01 -2.92 -24.53
N HIS A 178 -21.62 -2.03 -23.62
CA HIS A 178 -20.52 -2.25 -22.71
C HIS A 178 -20.97 -3.16 -21.56
N VAL A 179 -20.16 -4.19 -21.28
CA VAL A 179 -20.36 -5.13 -20.17
C VAL A 179 -19.05 -5.25 -19.42
N PRO A 180 -18.86 -4.49 -18.33
CA PRO A 180 -17.68 -4.62 -17.49
C PRO A 180 -17.73 -5.95 -16.73
N ILE A 181 -16.67 -6.74 -16.85
CA ILE A 181 -16.44 -7.94 -16.05
C ILE A 181 -15.78 -7.49 -14.75
N GLY A 182 -16.53 -7.62 -13.66
CA GLY A 182 -16.05 -7.28 -12.31
C GLY A 182 -14.97 -8.24 -11.81
N ARG A 183 -14.22 -7.79 -10.81
CA ARG A 183 -13.34 -8.68 -10.03
C ARG A 183 -14.16 -9.71 -9.25
N PRO A 184 -13.58 -10.87 -8.91
CA PRO A 184 -14.31 -11.90 -8.17
C PRO A 184 -14.77 -11.37 -6.81
N ASP A 185 -16.04 -11.61 -6.51
CA ASP A 185 -16.65 -11.32 -5.22
C ASP A 185 -16.39 -12.45 -4.20
N HIS A 186 -16.91 -12.26 -2.98
CA HIS A 186 -16.75 -13.23 -1.89
C HIS A 186 -17.34 -14.59 -2.24
N LEU A 187 -18.52 -14.62 -2.89
CA LEU A 187 -19.20 -15.84 -3.30
C LEU A 187 -18.44 -16.63 -4.37
N SER A 188 -17.89 -15.91 -5.36
CA SER A 188 -17.09 -16.49 -6.43
C SER A 188 -15.82 -17.13 -5.86
N ARG A 189 -15.08 -16.40 -5.00
CA ARG A 189 -13.90 -16.93 -4.31
C ARG A 189 -14.26 -18.15 -3.46
N ARG A 190 -15.30 -18.08 -2.64
CA ARG A 190 -15.73 -19.20 -1.78
C ARG A 190 -16.07 -20.46 -2.57
N SER A 191 -16.73 -20.32 -3.71
CA SER A 191 -17.08 -21.45 -4.58
C SER A 191 -15.83 -22.20 -5.05
N MET A 192 -14.80 -21.48 -5.49
CA MET A 192 -13.52 -22.07 -5.91
C MET A 192 -12.71 -22.62 -4.72
N ILE A 193 -12.62 -21.85 -3.64
CA ILE A 193 -11.80 -22.19 -2.47
C ILE A 193 -12.26 -23.48 -1.80
N ARG A 194 -13.58 -23.76 -1.74
CA ARG A 194 -14.10 -25.02 -1.20
C ARG A 194 -13.49 -26.26 -1.85
N SER A 195 -13.21 -26.21 -3.15
CA SER A 195 -12.54 -27.30 -3.87
C SER A 195 -11.04 -27.33 -3.56
N LEU A 196 -10.39 -26.16 -3.54
CA LEU A 196 -8.95 -26.04 -3.29
C LEU A 196 -8.54 -26.49 -1.89
N VAL A 197 -9.34 -26.17 -0.86
CA VAL A 197 -9.05 -26.50 0.55
C VAL A 197 -8.92 -28.01 0.75
N ARG A 198 -9.73 -28.82 0.04
CA ARG A 198 -9.65 -30.29 0.11
C ARG A 198 -8.32 -30.86 -0.39
N SER A 199 -7.60 -30.10 -1.20
CA SER A 199 -6.28 -30.50 -1.73
C SER A 199 -5.11 -30.05 -0.86
N LEU A 200 -5.36 -29.30 0.22
CA LEU A 200 -4.31 -28.76 1.08
C LEU A 200 -3.75 -29.83 2.02
N PRO A 201 -2.46 -29.73 2.39
CA PRO A 201 -1.88 -30.56 3.45
C PRO A 201 -2.70 -30.51 4.75
N GLY A 202 -2.94 -31.68 5.35
CA GLY A 202 -3.73 -31.82 6.57
C GLY A 202 -5.25 -31.90 6.37
N ALA A 203 -5.77 -31.56 5.18
CA ALA A 203 -7.22 -31.52 4.94
C ALA A 203 -7.93 -32.88 5.09
N GLN A 204 -7.26 -34.00 4.83
CA GLN A 204 -7.84 -35.34 4.99
C GLN A 204 -8.09 -35.72 6.45
N ASN A 205 -7.33 -35.13 7.39
CA ASN A 205 -7.43 -35.43 8.81
C ASN A 205 -8.21 -34.35 9.58
N ALA A 206 -8.54 -33.24 8.92
CA ALA A 206 -9.24 -32.12 9.51
C ALA A 206 -10.74 -32.38 9.59
N ASP A 207 -11.38 -31.88 10.64
CA ASP A 207 -12.84 -31.98 10.77
C ASP A 207 -13.56 -30.96 9.87
N GLN A 208 -14.89 -31.11 9.72
CA GLN A 208 -15.68 -30.21 8.88
C GLN A 208 -15.66 -28.75 9.36
N SER A 209 -15.47 -28.52 10.67
CA SER A 209 -15.39 -27.18 11.25
C SER A 209 -14.06 -26.51 10.90
N GLU A 210 -12.95 -27.23 10.98
CA GLU A 210 -11.61 -26.79 10.60
C GLU A 210 -11.54 -26.45 9.12
N LEU A 211 -12.11 -27.29 8.25
CA LEU A 211 -12.19 -27.02 6.82
C LEU A 211 -13.02 -25.78 6.49
N GLU A 212 -14.14 -25.56 7.20
CA GLU A 212 -14.97 -24.36 6.99
C GLU A 212 -14.27 -23.10 7.53
N LYS A 213 -13.55 -23.19 8.66
CA LYS A 213 -12.70 -22.10 9.17
C LYS A 213 -11.59 -21.75 8.19
N CYS A 214 -10.88 -22.75 7.65
CA CYS A 214 -9.87 -22.54 6.62
C CYS A 214 -10.48 -21.92 5.37
N THR A 215 -11.63 -22.40 4.92
CA THR A 215 -12.34 -21.85 3.75
C THR A 215 -12.68 -20.38 3.98
N GLN A 216 -13.28 -20.04 5.12
CA GLN A 216 -13.66 -18.67 5.44
C GLN A 216 -12.43 -17.76 5.56
N GLY A 217 -11.40 -18.19 6.30
CA GLY A 217 -10.15 -17.44 6.43
C GLY A 217 -9.45 -17.24 5.09
N PHE A 218 -9.42 -18.27 4.24
CA PHE A 218 -8.81 -18.16 2.91
C PHE A 218 -9.59 -17.20 2.01
N VAL A 219 -10.92 -17.18 2.06
CA VAL A 219 -11.73 -16.19 1.30
C VAL A 219 -11.49 -14.76 1.80
N ASP A 220 -11.46 -14.58 3.12
CA ASP A 220 -11.31 -13.26 3.74
C ASP A 220 -9.90 -12.70 3.52
N GLU A 221 -8.86 -13.51 3.66
CA GLU A 221 -7.47 -13.07 3.48
C GLU A 221 -7.09 -12.89 2.00
N THR A 222 -7.81 -13.51 1.06
CA THR A 222 -7.63 -13.31 -0.39
C THR A 222 -8.55 -12.22 -0.96
N GLU A 223 -9.13 -11.38 -0.09
CA GLU A 223 -9.93 -10.24 -0.53
C GLU A 223 -9.14 -9.35 -1.50
N GLY A 224 -9.80 -9.02 -2.62
CA GLY A 224 -9.24 -8.23 -3.70
C GLY A 224 -8.31 -8.98 -4.65
N LEU A 225 -7.89 -10.21 -4.35
CA LEU A 225 -7.12 -11.04 -5.27
C LEU A 225 -7.99 -11.60 -6.41
N LEU A 226 -7.35 -11.87 -7.55
CA LEU A 226 -7.95 -12.55 -8.69
C LEU A 226 -8.11 -14.04 -8.40
N LEU A 227 -8.97 -14.75 -9.14
CA LEU A 227 -9.13 -16.19 -8.98
C LEU A 227 -7.87 -16.97 -9.39
N LEU A 228 -7.12 -16.45 -10.36
CA LEU A 228 -5.78 -16.94 -10.68
C LEU A 228 -4.83 -16.89 -9.48
N ASP A 229 -4.80 -15.75 -8.77
CA ASP A 229 -3.97 -15.57 -7.59
C ASP A 229 -4.38 -16.51 -6.46
N VAL A 230 -5.69 -16.71 -6.25
CA VAL A 230 -6.22 -17.67 -5.26
C VAL A 230 -5.74 -19.09 -5.58
N SER A 231 -5.76 -19.49 -6.86
CA SER A 231 -5.22 -20.77 -7.30
C SER A 231 -3.71 -20.88 -7.02
N ALA A 232 -2.96 -19.82 -7.30
CA ALA A 232 -1.53 -19.76 -7.06
C ALA A 232 -1.19 -19.85 -5.56
N VAL A 233 -1.97 -19.20 -4.68
CA VAL A 233 -1.82 -19.32 -3.23
C VAL A 233 -2.05 -20.77 -2.78
N ALA A 234 -3.10 -21.44 -3.28
CA ALA A 234 -3.35 -22.84 -2.94
C ALA A 234 -2.23 -23.75 -3.45
N GLN A 235 -1.67 -23.47 -4.63
CA GLN A 235 -0.52 -24.20 -5.16
C GLN A 235 0.73 -23.98 -4.30
N LEU A 236 1.01 -22.74 -3.88
CA LEU A 236 2.10 -22.39 -2.97
C LEU A 236 1.97 -23.14 -1.64
N ALA A 237 0.76 -23.14 -1.07
CA ALA A 237 0.47 -23.86 0.17
C ALA A 237 0.76 -25.36 0.04
N ARG A 238 0.40 -25.99 -1.09
CA ARG A 238 0.73 -27.40 -1.36
C ARG A 238 2.22 -27.64 -1.54
N SER A 239 2.91 -26.82 -2.33
CA SER A 239 4.34 -27.00 -2.61
C SER A 239 5.20 -26.82 -1.37
N GLU A 240 4.80 -25.95 -0.46
CA GLU A 240 5.53 -25.65 0.78
C GLU A 240 5.01 -26.40 2.00
N GLY A 241 4.03 -27.30 1.84
CA GLY A 241 3.50 -28.11 2.94
C GLY A 241 2.74 -27.32 4.01
N VAL A 242 2.18 -26.15 3.67
CA VAL A 242 1.41 -25.31 4.59
C VAL A 242 0.11 -26.04 4.95
N GLN A 243 -0.07 -26.29 6.25
CA GLN A 243 -1.24 -26.99 6.77
C GLN A 243 -2.53 -26.14 6.66
N VAL A 244 -3.67 -26.82 6.62
CA VAL A 244 -5.00 -26.21 6.44
C VAL A 244 -5.35 -25.17 7.54
N ASP A 245 -4.86 -25.37 8.76
CA ASP A 245 -5.02 -24.44 9.90
C ASP A 245 -4.14 -23.18 9.78
N ARG A 246 -3.22 -23.15 8.82
CA ARG A 246 -2.23 -22.08 8.61
C ARG A 246 -2.27 -21.48 7.21
N ILE A 247 -3.41 -21.57 6.51
CA ILE A 247 -3.55 -21.06 5.14
C ILE A 247 -3.16 -19.58 4.99
N GLY A 248 -3.37 -18.76 6.04
CA GLY A 248 -2.96 -17.36 6.03
C GLY A 248 -1.45 -17.14 5.91
N ASP A 249 -0.61 -18.10 6.34
CA ASP A 249 0.83 -18.04 6.11
C ASP A 249 1.15 -18.12 4.60
N ALA A 250 0.42 -18.92 3.83
CA ALA A 250 0.58 -19.00 2.37
C ALA A 250 0.07 -17.73 1.67
N VAL A 251 -1.06 -17.17 2.13
CA VAL A 251 -1.59 -15.90 1.60
C VAL A 251 -0.59 -14.77 1.84
N ARG A 252 -0.04 -14.66 3.06
CA ARG A 252 0.99 -13.66 3.40
C ARG A 252 2.25 -13.83 2.53
N ARG A 253 2.74 -15.07 2.39
CA ARG A 253 3.90 -15.39 1.53
C ARG A 253 3.68 -14.94 0.09
N PHE A 254 2.49 -15.20 -0.47
CA PHE A 254 2.15 -14.78 -1.82
C PHE A 254 2.08 -13.26 -1.98
N LYS A 255 1.41 -12.56 -1.05
CA LYS A 255 1.24 -11.10 -1.11
C LYS A 255 2.55 -10.34 -0.93
N VAL A 256 3.42 -10.83 -0.05
CA VAL A 256 4.58 -10.08 0.46
C VAL A 256 5.92 -10.62 -0.07
N GLY A 257 5.95 -11.87 -0.52
CA GLY A 257 7.16 -12.49 -1.08
C GLY A 257 8.19 -12.95 -0.05
N VAL A 258 7.84 -13.05 1.23
CA VAL A 258 8.74 -13.56 2.28
C VAL A 258 8.29 -14.91 2.82
N THR A 259 9.24 -15.81 3.07
CA THR A 259 8.99 -17.19 3.54
C THR A 259 8.67 -17.26 5.04
N GLU A 260 9.31 -16.42 5.84
CA GLU A 260 9.16 -16.35 7.29
C GLU A 260 8.57 -15.01 7.70
N ASP A 261 7.90 -14.98 8.86
CA ASP A 261 7.29 -13.78 9.42
C ASP A 261 8.23 -13.13 10.46
N PRO A 262 8.89 -11.99 10.14
CA PRO A 262 9.68 -11.23 11.09
C PRO A 262 8.96 -10.91 12.40
N TRP A 263 7.65 -10.64 12.37
CA TRP A 263 6.90 -10.32 13.59
C TRP A 263 6.86 -11.48 14.57
N ARG A 264 6.77 -12.71 14.06
CA ARG A 264 6.82 -13.94 14.88
C ARG A 264 8.22 -14.22 15.45
N LYS A 265 9.28 -13.70 14.82
CA LYS A 265 10.66 -13.84 15.31
C LYS A 265 11.00 -12.87 16.44
N ILE A 266 10.18 -11.84 16.66
CA ILE A 266 10.41 -10.87 17.72
C ILE A 266 10.27 -11.59 19.06
N SER A 267 11.37 -11.64 19.82
CA SER A 267 11.39 -12.30 21.12
C SER A 267 10.37 -11.66 22.07
N ARG A 268 9.52 -12.50 22.66
CA ARG A 268 8.55 -12.08 23.67
C ARG A 268 9.23 -11.37 24.85
N ASP A 269 10.39 -11.85 25.27
CA ASP A 269 11.15 -11.27 26.38
C ASP A 269 11.64 -9.86 26.05
N LYS A 270 12.04 -9.62 24.79
CA LYS A 270 12.37 -8.26 24.32
C LYS A 270 11.18 -7.32 24.50
N ILE A 271 9.98 -7.75 24.10
CA ILE A 271 8.76 -6.93 24.24
C ILE A 271 8.35 -6.74 25.71
N ILE A 272 8.51 -7.75 26.56
CA ILE A 272 8.27 -7.64 28.01
C ILE A 272 9.20 -6.59 28.63
N SER A 273 10.49 -6.62 28.29
CA SER A 273 11.48 -5.62 28.70
C SER A 273 11.40 -4.29 27.94
N GLY A 274 10.41 -4.14 27.04
CA GLY A 274 10.33 -3.03 26.09
C GLY A 274 10.21 -1.67 26.77
N GLU A 275 9.54 -1.58 27.91
CA GLU A 275 9.44 -0.32 28.66
C GLU A 275 10.78 0.16 29.19
N GLU A 276 11.58 -0.75 29.77
CA GLU A 276 12.93 -0.43 30.23
C GLU A 276 13.82 -0.04 29.05
N PHE A 277 13.74 -0.80 27.95
CA PHE A 277 14.46 -0.53 26.72
C PHE A 277 14.16 0.87 26.18
N VAL A 278 12.88 1.27 26.14
CA VAL A 278 12.47 2.59 25.66
C VAL A 278 12.91 3.68 26.63
N ARG A 279 12.71 3.51 27.94
CA ARG A 279 13.09 4.50 28.98
C ARG A 279 14.59 4.73 29.10
N ARG A 280 15.43 3.80 28.64
CA ARG A 280 16.88 4.01 28.51
C ARG A 280 17.22 5.11 27.52
N ARG A 281 16.32 5.40 26.55
CA ARG A 281 16.52 6.39 25.48
C ARG A 281 15.57 7.58 25.56
N VAL A 282 14.28 7.32 25.69
CA VAL A 282 13.23 8.34 25.79
C VAL A 282 12.97 8.62 27.26
N LYS A 283 13.34 9.82 27.71
CA LYS A 283 13.10 10.29 29.08
C LYS A 283 11.75 10.99 29.19
N GLY A 284 11.06 10.74 30.29
CA GLY A 284 9.68 11.20 30.49
C GLY A 284 8.67 10.55 29.53
N GLN A 285 7.53 11.20 29.34
CA GLN A 285 6.44 10.75 28.45
C GLN A 285 5.94 9.32 28.75
N SER A 286 5.89 8.93 30.03
CA SER A 286 5.57 7.55 30.44
C SER A 286 4.26 7.04 29.83
N HIS A 287 3.23 7.90 29.74
CA HIS A 287 1.96 7.53 29.11
C HIS A 287 2.09 7.23 27.61
N ALA A 288 2.96 7.96 26.90
CA ALA A 288 3.22 7.73 25.48
C ALA A 288 3.98 6.43 25.26
N VAL A 289 4.96 6.13 26.11
CA VAL A 289 5.72 4.87 26.08
C VAL A 289 4.79 3.69 26.34
N THR A 290 3.97 3.73 27.39
CA THR A 290 3.00 2.66 27.70
C THR A 290 2.05 2.42 26.53
N HIS A 291 1.42 3.49 26.01
CA HIS A 291 0.46 3.36 24.92
C HIS A 291 1.10 2.85 23.62
N MET A 292 2.31 3.32 23.29
CA MET A 292 3.06 2.82 22.13
C MET A 292 3.38 1.33 22.27
N LEU A 293 3.79 0.88 23.46
CA LEU A 293 4.05 -0.53 23.72
C LEU A 293 2.79 -1.38 23.67
N ASP A 294 1.63 -0.87 24.05
CA ASP A 294 0.35 -1.58 23.91
C ASP A 294 -0.03 -1.77 22.43
N ILE A 295 0.24 -0.78 21.57
CA ILE A 295 0.07 -0.91 20.12
C ILE A 295 1.07 -1.96 19.57
N VAL A 296 2.32 -1.91 20.00
CA VAL A 296 3.35 -2.90 19.60
C VAL A 296 2.98 -4.31 20.04
N LYS A 297 2.52 -4.51 21.27
CA LYS A 297 2.06 -5.82 21.77
C LYS A 297 0.87 -6.33 20.94
N ARG A 298 -0.08 -5.47 20.56
CA ARG A 298 -1.18 -5.83 19.64
C ARG A 298 -0.65 -6.24 18.26
N ALA A 299 0.31 -5.51 17.71
CA ALA A 299 0.94 -5.83 16.44
C ALA A 299 1.65 -7.20 16.45
N VAL A 300 2.42 -7.49 17.50
CA VAL A 300 3.17 -8.76 17.66
C VAL A 300 2.23 -9.94 17.95
N THR A 301 1.20 -9.75 18.77
CA THR A 301 0.24 -10.81 19.11
C THR A 301 -0.82 -11.06 18.04
N GLY A 302 -1.03 -10.10 17.14
CA GLY A 302 -2.12 -10.12 16.15
C GLY A 302 -3.51 -9.91 16.74
N ILE A 303 -3.63 -9.65 18.05
CA ILE A 303 -4.93 -9.49 18.73
C ILE A 303 -5.59 -8.18 18.29
N GLY A 304 -6.84 -8.28 17.86
CA GLY A 304 -7.64 -7.14 17.39
C GLY A 304 -7.40 -6.77 15.92
N GLN A 305 -6.61 -7.56 15.18
CA GLN A 305 -6.54 -7.43 13.73
C GLN A 305 -7.83 -7.98 13.08
N SER A 306 -8.28 -7.31 12.01
CA SER A 306 -9.45 -7.73 11.25
C SER A 306 -9.18 -9.08 10.57
N PRO A 307 -10.13 -10.04 10.59
CA PRO A 307 -10.03 -11.29 9.83
C PRO A 307 -9.87 -11.07 8.32
N ARG A 308 -10.33 -9.92 7.80
CA ARG A 308 -10.24 -9.55 6.37
C ARG A 308 -8.84 -9.12 5.92
N GLY A 309 -7.79 -9.58 6.61
CA GLY A 309 -6.36 -9.44 6.29
C GLY A 309 -5.99 -8.33 5.30
N GLY A 310 -5.55 -7.17 5.80
CA GLY A 310 -5.11 -6.08 4.93
C GLY A 310 -4.45 -4.92 5.66
N ARG A 311 -5.04 -4.48 6.77
CA ARG A 311 -4.57 -3.28 7.50
C ARG A 311 -3.13 -3.40 8.01
N PRO A 312 -2.43 -2.25 8.16
CA PRO A 312 -1.12 -2.20 8.79
C PRO A 312 -1.10 -2.84 10.18
N ARG A 313 0.06 -3.38 10.56
CA ARG A 313 0.29 -4.05 11.87
C ARG A 313 -0.03 -3.15 13.06
N GLY A 314 0.27 -1.87 12.90
CA GLY A 314 -0.08 -0.83 13.86
C GLY A 314 -0.07 0.52 13.16
N VAL A 315 -0.89 1.44 13.67
CA VAL A 315 -0.92 2.83 13.22
C VAL A 315 -0.94 3.70 14.47
N VAL A 316 0.00 4.63 14.56
CA VAL A 316 0.07 5.59 15.68
C VAL A 316 0.23 7.01 15.15
N PHE A 317 -0.39 7.96 15.83
CA PHE A 317 -0.26 9.39 15.53
C PHE A 317 0.31 10.10 16.75
N LEU A 318 1.57 10.51 16.67
CA LEU A 318 2.30 11.19 17.72
C LEU A 318 2.16 12.71 17.53
N ALA A 319 1.47 13.38 18.45
CA ALA A 319 1.25 14.82 18.40
C ALA A 319 1.92 15.51 19.59
N GLY A 320 2.42 16.73 19.43
CA GLY A 320 3.00 17.49 20.55
C GLY A 320 3.99 18.56 20.10
N PRO A 321 4.58 19.31 21.04
CA PRO A 321 5.58 20.34 20.73
C PRO A 321 6.82 19.79 20.00
N THR A 322 7.61 20.67 19.40
CA THR A 322 8.89 20.28 18.78
C THR A 322 9.88 19.84 19.86
N GLY A 323 10.78 18.91 19.53
CA GLY A 323 11.86 18.51 20.43
C GLY A 323 11.46 17.66 21.66
N VAL A 324 10.21 17.22 21.78
CA VAL A 324 9.71 16.41 22.93
C VAL A 324 9.92 14.88 22.80
N GLY A 325 10.56 14.41 21.73
CA GLY A 325 10.91 12.99 21.56
C GLY A 325 9.99 12.13 20.69
N LYS A 326 9.08 12.72 19.91
CA LYS A 326 8.18 11.97 18.98
C LYS A 326 8.94 11.04 18.04
N THR A 327 9.90 11.60 17.28
CA THR A 327 10.77 10.86 16.34
C THR A 327 11.68 9.87 17.08
N GLU A 328 12.15 10.21 18.29
CA GLU A 328 13.03 9.33 19.08
C GLU A 328 12.28 8.09 19.56
N LEU A 329 11.02 8.23 19.98
CA LEU A 329 10.16 7.10 20.31
C LEU A 329 9.97 6.18 19.10
N ALA A 330 9.69 6.74 17.91
CA ALA A 330 9.54 5.97 16.69
C ALA A 330 10.78 5.12 16.38
N LYS A 331 11.97 5.74 16.39
CA LYS A 331 13.26 5.07 16.16
C LYS A 331 13.55 4.00 17.21
N THR A 332 13.27 4.30 18.47
CA THR A 332 13.49 3.36 19.57
C THR A 332 12.60 2.12 19.42
N ILE A 333 11.35 2.29 18.96
CA ILE A 333 10.48 1.15 18.65
C ILE A 333 10.96 0.37 17.43
N THR A 334 11.47 1.02 16.38
CA THR A 334 12.11 0.31 15.26
C THR A 334 13.25 -0.59 15.76
N SER A 335 14.13 -0.06 16.61
CA SER A 335 15.22 -0.81 17.24
C SER A 335 14.71 -1.98 18.07
N LEU A 336 13.64 -1.76 18.87
CA LEU A 336 13.03 -2.80 19.69
C LEU A 336 12.48 -3.96 18.84
N LEU A 337 11.82 -3.63 17.72
CA LEU A 337 11.17 -4.61 16.85
C LEU A 337 12.15 -5.36 15.95
N PHE A 338 13.07 -4.64 15.30
CA PHE A 338 13.91 -5.18 14.23
C PHE A 338 15.39 -5.29 14.59
N GLY A 339 15.80 -4.77 15.75
CA GLY A 339 17.19 -4.78 16.20
C GLY A 339 18.09 -3.77 15.46
N ASP A 340 17.54 -2.99 14.54
CA ASP A 340 18.26 -2.03 13.72
C ASP A 340 17.48 -0.71 13.63
N GLU A 341 18.10 0.37 14.05
CA GLU A 341 17.54 1.73 13.98
C GLU A 341 17.57 2.32 12.58
N SER A 342 18.44 1.84 11.70
CA SER A 342 18.52 2.28 10.32
C SER A 342 17.46 1.62 9.41
N ALA A 343 16.74 0.63 9.95
CA ALA A 343 15.73 -0.13 9.22
C ALA A 343 14.37 0.59 9.06
N TYR A 344 14.18 1.78 9.65
CA TYR A 344 12.94 2.54 9.45
C TYR A 344 12.94 3.33 8.14
N ILE A 345 11.79 3.38 7.51
CA ILE A 345 11.57 4.17 6.29
C ILE A 345 11.03 5.53 6.73
N ARG A 346 11.74 6.61 6.43
CA ARG A 346 11.33 7.97 6.82
C ARG A 346 10.94 8.79 5.60
N PHE A 347 9.82 9.49 5.72
CA PHE A 347 9.43 10.53 4.78
C PHE A 347 9.18 11.85 5.55
N ASP A 348 9.87 12.91 5.15
CA ASP A 348 9.59 14.27 5.62
C ASP A 348 8.46 14.87 4.77
N MET A 349 7.30 15.08 5.38
CA MET A 349 6.10 15.53 4.68
C MET A 349 6.17 16.98 4.22
N SER A 350 7.13 17.77 4.70
CA SER A 350 7.39 19.11 4.19
C SER A 350 7.88 19.09 2.74
N GLU A 351 8.60 18.04 2.32
CA GLU A 351 9.01 17.85 0.93
C GLU A 351 7.85 17.50 -0.01
N PHE A 352 6.70 17.09 0.55
CA PHE A 352 5.51 16.66 -0.19
C PHE A 352 4.35 17.65 -0.03
N SER A 353 4.67 18.94 0.08
CA SER A 353 3.70 20.03 0.23
C SER A 353 3.08 20.48 -1.11
N ALA A 354 3.77 20.24 -2.23
CA ALA A 354 3.31 20.62 -3.57
C ALA A 354 2.29 19.61 -4.14
N GLU A 355 1.37 20.06 -5.00
CA GLU A 355 0.30 19.21 -5.54
C GLU A 355 0.81 17.97 -6.28
N HIS A 356 1.86 18.12 -7.10
CA HIS A 356 2.42 17.03 -7.92
C HIS A 356 3.35 16.07 -7.15
N SER A 357 3.57 16.32 -5.85
CA SER A 357 4.46 15.48 -5.04
C SER A 357 3.88 14.10 -4.72
N ASP A 358 2.55 13.92 -4.89
CA ASP A 358 1.88 12.63 -4.79
C ASP A 358 2.42 11.62 -5.82
N GLN A 359 2.75 12.09 -7.03
CA GLN A 359 3.36 11.28 -8.08
C GLN A 359 4.76 10.81 -7.70
N ARG A 360 5.55 11.64 -7.01
CA ARG A 360 6.87 11.23 -6.49
C ARG A 360 6.75 10.18 -5.40
N LEU A 361 5.80 10.35 -4.49
CA LEU A 361 5.59 9.43 -3.36
C LEU A 361 5.02 8.08 -3.82
N ILE A 362 4.04 8.06 -4.72
CA ILE A 362 3.26 6.84 -5.07
C ILE A 362 3.63 6.27 -6.45
N GLY A 363 4.09 7.13 -7.34
CA GLY A 363 4.44 6.83 -8.73
C GLY A 363 3.52 7.55 -9.70
N ALA A 364 4.09 8.14 -10.76
CA ALA A 364 3.33 8.78 -11.81
C ALA A 364 2.55 7.74 -12.66
N PRO A 365 1.38 8.09 -13.21
CA PRO A 365 0.65 7.22 -14.14
C PRO A 365 1.33 7.16 -15.52
N PRO A 366 0.98 6.18 -16.39
CA PRO A 366 1.54 6.09 -17.73
C PRO A 366 1.33 7.38 -18.53
N GLY A 367 2.37 7.82 -19.24
CA GLY A 367 2.35 9.07 -20.03
C GLY A 367 2.84 10.31 -19.29
N TYR A 368 3.22 10.20 -18.02
CA TYR A 368 3.81 11.29 -17.23
C TYR A 368 5.30 11.04 -16.95
N ILE A 369 6.07 12.12 -16.80
CA ILE A 369 7.50 12.06 -16.45
C ILE A 369 7.66 11.36 -15.10
N GLY A 370 8.58 10.39 -15.01
CA GLY A 370 8.83 9.61 -13.79
C GLY A 370 8.06 8.29 -13.68
N TYR A 371 7.23 7.94 -14.68
CA TYR A 371 6.55 6.64 -14.75
C TYR A 371 7.50 5.44 -14.57
N ASP A 372 8.68 5.50 -15.19
CA ASP A 372 9.69 4.43 -15.17
C ASP A 372 10.49 4.32 -13.86
N VAL A 373 10.31 5.24 -12.92
CA VAL A 373 10.96 5.18 -11.59
C VAL A 373 10.05 4.55 -10.52
N GLY A 374 8.72 4.65 -10.68
CA GLY A 374 7.77 4.26 -9.63
C GLY A 374 7.69 5.33 -8.53
N GLY A 375 7.10 5.00 -7.38
CA GLY A 375 6.99 5.93 -6.24
C GLY A 375 7.95 5.58 -5.12
N GLU A 376 8.45 6.58 -4.41
CA GLU A 376 9.37 6.37 -3.28
C GLU A 376 8.75 5.49 -2.18
N LEU A 377 7.49 5.74 -1.80
CA LEU A 377 6.79 4.93 -0.79
C LEU A 377 6.45 3.54 -1.31
N THR A 378 5.92 3.44 -2.54
CA THR A 378 5.51 2.16 -3.12
C THR A 378 6.70 1.24 -3.33
N ASN A 379 7.86 1.77 -3.73
CA ASN A 379 9.09 1.02 -3.88
C ASN A 379 9.67 0.61 -2.51
N ALA A 380 9.75 1.54 -1.54
CA ALA A 380 10.32 1.26 -0.23
C ALA A 380 9.55 0.15 0.53
N ILE A 381 8.21 0.15 0.45
CA ILE A 381 7.39 -0.90 1.05
C ILE A 381 7.52 -2.23 0.32
N ARG A 382 7.65 -2.22 -1.01
CA ARG A 382 7.88 -3.45 -1.78
C ARG A 382 9.23 -4.09 -1.44
N GLU A 383 10.26 -3.28 -1.24
CA GLU A 383 11.59 -3.74 -0.85
C GLU A 383 11.63 -4.21 0.61
N LYS A 384 10.99 -3.46 1.52
CA LYS A 384 10.97 -3.71 2.96
C LYS A 384 9.53 -3.68 3.51
N PRO A 385 8.74 -4.73 3.25
CA PRO A 385 7.34 -4.78 3.71
C PRO A 385 7.20 -4.89 5.23
N PHE A 386 8.20 -5.46 5.90
CA PHE A 386 8.31 -5.51 7.37
C PHE A 386 9.14 -4.34 7.84
N SER A 387 8.49 -3.20 8.04
CA SER A 387 9.17 -1.96 8.38
C SER A 387 8.34 -1.08 9.30
N VAL A 388 9.02 -0.20 10.04
CA VAL A 388 8.39 0.99 10.61
C VAL A 388 8.46 2.09 9.56
N VAL A 389 7.30 2.66 9.20
CA VAL A 389 7.20 3.78 8.26
C VAL A 389 6.86 5.04 9.03
N LEU A 390 7.78 5.99 9.06
CA LEU A 390 7.64 7.27 9.73
C LEU A 390 7.29 8.38 8.73
N PHE A 391 6.09 8.94 8.85
CA PHE A 391 5.67 10.16 8.17
C PHE A 391 5.82 11.34 9.13
N ASP A 392 6.88 12.11 8.95
CA ASP A 392 7.24 13.21 9.84
C ASP A 392 6.53 14.50 9.40
N GLU A 393 5.95 15.25 10.35
CA GLU A 393 5.25 16.53 10.11
C GLU A 393 4.09 16.43 9.10
N ILE A 394 3.21 15.44 9.28
CA ILE A 394 2.12 15.11 8.34
C ILE A 394 1.18 16.27 8.00
N GLU A 395 1.04 17.26 8.87
CA GLU A 395 0.27 18.48 8.61
C GLU A 395 0.86 19.37 7.49
N LYS A 396 2.10 19.11 7.07
CA LYS A 396 2.79 19.85 5.99
C LYS A 396 2.60 19.23 4.61
N ALA A 397 2.13 17.98 4.55
CA ALA A 397 1.84 17.31 3.29
C ALA A 397 0.68 17.99 2.55
N HIS A 398 0.69 17.85 1.23
CA HIS A 398 -0.44 18.23 0.40
C HIS A 398 -1.69 17.37 0.74
N PRO A 399 -2.90 17.95 0.87
CA PRO A 399 -4.11 17.21 1.26
C PRO A 399 -4.42 15.98 0.40
N ARG A 400 -4.11 16.00 -0.91
CA ARG A 400 -4.33 14.84 -1.81
C ARG A 400 -3.53 13.60 -1.44
N ILE A 401 -2.41 13.75 -0.72
CA ILE A 401 -1.61 12.62 -0.23
C ILE A 401 -2.36 11.91 0.90
N LEU A 402 -3.08 12.66 1.75
CA LEU A 402 -3.85 12.11 2.85
C LEU A 402 -5.01 11.22 2.37
N ASP A 403 -5.62 11.55 1.23
CA ASP A 403 -6.64 10.71 0.58
C ASP A 403 -6.09 9.33 0.20
N LYS A 404 -4.79 9.24 -0.11
CA LYS A 404 -4.13 7.97 -0.44
C LYS A 404 -3.82 7.17 0.82
N PHE A 405 -3.51 7.84 1.93
CA PHE A 405 -3.35 7.16 3.22
C PHE A 405 -4.65 6.56 3.74
N LEU A 406 -5.83 7.11 3.43
CA LEU A 406 -7.10 6.46 3.76
C LEU A 406 -7.17 5.03 3.23
N GLN A 407 -6.78 4.82 1.97
CA GLN A 407 -6.75 3.50 1.37
C GLN A 407 -5.79 2.56 2.12
N VAL A 408 -4.63 3.08 2.53
CA VAL A 408 -3.65 2.32 3.32
C VAL A 408 -4.17 2.00 4.72
N LEU A 409 -4.89 2.91 5.37
CA LEU A 409 -5.43 2.67 6.70
C LEU A 409 -6.63 1.71 6.69
N ASP A 410 -7.42 1.72 5.61
CA ASP A 410 -8.63 0.91 5.47
C ASP A 410 -8.32 -0.49 4.98
N ASP A 411 -7.65 -0.57 3.82
CA ASP A 411 -7.43 -1.80 3.06
C ASP A 411 -5.99 -2.30 3.20
N GLY A 412 -5.07 -1.45 3.67
CA GLY A 412 -3.63 -1.71 3.73
C GLY A 412 -3.03 -2.13 2.40
N VAL A 413 -3.57 -1.57 1.32
CA VAL A 413 -3.00 -1.67 -0.01
C VAL A 413 -2.92 -0.29 -0.62
N LEU A 414 -1.86 -0.04 -1.36
CA LEU A 414 -1.73 1.13 -2.22
C LEU A 414 -1.49 0.64 -3.65
N THR A 415 -2.19 1.24 -4.61
CA THR A 415 -1.94 0.97 -6.02
C THR A 415 -0.92 1.98 -6.55
N SER A 416 0.20 1.50 -7.09
CA SER A 416 1.22 2.36 -7.71
C SER A 416 0.67 3.04 -8.97
N GLY A 417 1.34 4.08 -9.46
CA GLY A 417 1.00 4.70 -10.75
C GLY A 417 0.99 3.71 -11.94
N ARG A 418 1.71 2.58 -11.83
CA ARG A 418 1.74 1.50 -12.82
C ARG A 418 0.56 0.54 -12.75
N GLY A 419 -0.23 0.60 -11.67
CA GLY A 419 -1.32 -0.34 -11.40
C GLY A 419 -0.93 -1.51 -10.50
N ASP A 420 0.33 -1.61 -10.08
CA ASP A 420 0.78 -2.67 -9.16
C ASP A 420 0.25 -2.43 -7.75
N ARG A 421 -0.13 -3.50 -7.06
CA ARG A 421 -0.52 -3.43 -5.65
C ARG A 421 0.69 -3.55 -4.74
N VAL A 422 0.74 -2.68 -3.74
CA VAL A 422 1.74 -2.67 -2.68
C VAL A 422 1.03 -2.85 -1.35
N TYR A 423 1.36 -3.92 -0.63
CA TYR A 423 0.70 -4.30 0.62
C TYR A 423 1.43 -3.71 1.83
N PHE A 424 0.68 -3.05 2.70
CA PHE A 424 1.12 -2.46 3.96
C PHE A 424 0.73 -3.33 5.17
N SER A 425 0.17 -4.51 4.94
CA SER A 425 -0.33 -5.40 6.00
C SER A 425 0.72 -5.79 7.04
N GLU A 426 2.01 -5.69 6.68
CA GLU A 426 3.16 -5.99 7.54
C GLU A 426 3.90 -4.75 8.04
N ALA A 427 3.48 -3.55 7.62
CA ALA A 427 4.08 -2.28 8.01
C ALA A 427 3.50 -1.78 9.33
N PHE A 428 4.35 -1.11 10.13
CA PHE A 428 3.95 -0.35 11.30
C PHE A 428 4.07 1.14 11.01
N ILE A 429 2.94 1.84 10.94
CA ILE A 429 2.88 3.23 10.50
C ILE A 429 2.92 4.18 11.70
N VAL A 430 3.83 5.15 11.64
CA VAL A 430 3.96 6.22 12.62
C VAL A 430 3.81 7.56 11.91
N PHE A 431 2.83 8.35 12.33
CA PHE A 431 2.71 9.75 11.95
C PHE A 431 3.24 10.62 13.08
N THR A 432 3.97 11.70 12.75
CA THR A 432 4.25 12.77 13.72
C THR A 432 3.58 14.05 13.27
N SER A 433 3.17 14.87 14.23
CA SER A 433 2.59 16.17 13.96
C SER A 433 2.88 17.18 15.06
N ASN A 434 3.03 18.45 14.66
CA ASN A 434 3.05 19.60 15.57
C ASN A 434 1.69 20.35 15.57
N LEU A 435 0.64 19.73 15.03
CA LEU A 435 -0.71 20.27 15.00
C LEU A 435 -1.25 20.49 16.42
N GLY A 436 -1.97 21.59 16.62
CA GLY A 436 -2.54 21.95 17.92
C GLY A 436 -1.57 22.65 18.87
N ILE A 437 -0.31 22.85 18.50
CA ILE A 437 0.66 23.61 19.30
C ILE A 437 0.52 25.11 19.08
N TYR A 438 0.27 25.51 17.83
CA TYR A 438 0.00 26.88 17.45
C TYR A 438 -1.31 26.97 16.69
N VAL A 439 -2.06 28.04 16.90
CA VAL A 439 -3.31 28.35 16.19
C VAL A 439 -3.19 29.72 15.50
N PRO A 440 -3.90 29.92 14.37
CA PRO A 440 -3.95 31.24 13.74
C PRO A 440 -4.69 32.23 14.64
N GLY A 441 -4.04 33.35 14.90
CA GLY A 441 -4.59 34.50 15.61
C GLY A 441 -5.54 35.33 14.73
N PRO A 442 -6.20 36.35 15.31
CA PRO A 442 -7.17 37.19 14.60
C PRO A 442 -6.62 37.88 13.35
N SER A 443 -5.30 38.14 13.30
CA SER A 443 -4.63 38.79 12.18
C SER A 443 -3.76 37.82 11.36
N GLY A 444 -3.90 36.50 11.58
CA GLY A 444 -3.15 35.45 10.87
C GLY A 444 -1.78 35.11 11.48
N GLU A 445 -1.39 35.76 12.58
CA GLU A 445 -0.19 35.44 13.34
C GLU A 445 -0.28 34.07 14.03
N ARG A 446 0.84 33.40 14.28
CA ARG A 446 0.86 32.13 15.01
C ARG A 446 0.88 32.38 16.51
N ILE A 447 -0.22 32.08 17.20
CA ILE A 447 -0.32 32.18 18.66
C ILE A 447 -0.13 30.80 19.27
N ALA A 448 0.59 30.72 20.39
CA ALA A 448 0.71 29.49 21.16
C ALA A 448 -0.67 29.06 21.69
N ASN A 449 -1.14 27.88 21.29
CA ASN A 449 -2.38 27.30 21.79
C ASN A 449 -2.19 26.66 23.17
N VAL A 450 -1.00 26.10 23.38
CA VAL A 450 -0.58 25.44 24.61
C VAL A 450 0.75 26.03 25.10
N THR A 451 0.92 26.10 26.42
CA THR A 451 2.17 26.58 27.04
C THR A 451 2.73 25.57 28.05
N PRO A 452 4.05 25.63 28.36
CA PRO A 452 4.68 24.72 29.32
C PRO A 452 4.12 24.81 30.76
N GLU A 453 3.53 25.95 31.13
CA GLU A 453 2.95 26.18 32.46
C GLU A 453 1.61 25.44 32.64
N GLU A 454 0.97 25.01 31.56
CA GLU A 454 -0.26 24.27 31.62
C GLU A 454 -0.05 22.82 32.12
N THR A 455 -1.10 22.25 32.72
CA THR A 455 -1.10 20.84 33.06
C THR A 455 -1.13 19.99 31.79
N PHE A 456 -0.50 18.81 31.82
CA PHE A 456 -0.53 17.88 30.69
C PHE A 456 -1.96 17.57 30.22
N GLU A 457 -2.94 17.47 31.12
CA GLU A 457 -4.33 17.23 30.76
C GLU A 457 -4.95 18.39 29.95
N ALA A 458 -4.61 19.64 30.30
CA ALA A 458 -5.02 20.81 29.52
C ALA A 458 -4.37 20.80 28.12
N VAL A 459 -3.06 20.55 28.05
CA VAL A 459 -2.31 20.41 26.79
C VAL A 459 -2.93 19.32 25.92
N ARG A 460 -3.13 18.11 26.47
CA ARG A 460 -3.72 16.96 25.77
C ARG A 460 -5.08 17.28 25.18
N ARG A 461 -5.96 17.91 25.97
CA ARG A 461 -7.31 18.29 25.55
C ARG A 461 -7.28 19.33 24.43
N LYS A 462 -6.49 20.40 24.57
CA LYS A 462 -6.36 21.45 23.55
C LYS A 462 -5.77 20.92 22.25
N VAL A 463 -4.72 20.11 22.32
CA VAL A 463 -4.09 19.49 21.14
C VAL A 463 -5.04 18.52 20.46
N ARG A 464 -5.72 17.62 21.19
CA ARG A 464 -6.73 16.72 20.60
C ARG A 464 -7.88 17.48 19.93
N SER A 465 -8.37 18.54 20.58
CA SER A 465 -9.43 19.40 20.03
C SER A 465 -9.02 20.01 18.68
N GLU A 466 -7.78 20.51 18.57
CA GLU A 466 -7.31 21.10 17.31
C GLU A 466 -7.03 20.06 16.24
N ILE A 467 -6.53 18.86 16.61
CA ILE A 467 -6.39 17.72 15.69
C ILE A 467 -7.76 17.36 15.10
N GLU A 468 -8.77 17.20 15.95
CA GLU A 468 -10.14 16.93 15.53
C GLU A 468 -10.66 18.00 14.58
N LYS A 469 -10.48 19.27 14.94
CA LYS A 469 -10.90 20.40 14.13
C LYS A 469 -10.21 20.40 12.77
N HIS A 470 -8.91 20.16 12.71
CA HIS A 470 -8.16 20.12 11.46
C HIS A 470 -8.68 19.02 10.52
N PHE A 471 -8.81 17.78 11.01
CA PHE A 471 -9.32 16.69 10.18
C PHE A 471 -10.77 16.90 9.74
N LYS A 472 -11.63 17.43 10.62
CA LYS A 472 -13.06 17.64 10.32
C LYS A 472 -13.31 18.88 9.45
N GLN A 473 -12.62 19.99 9.69
CA GLN A 473 -12.95 21.30 9.11
C GLN A 473 -11.94 21.80 8.08
N VAL A 474 -10.64 21.51 8.26
CA VAL A 474 -9.58 21.98 7.34
C VAL A 474 -9.41 20.99 6.20
N LEU A 475 -9.23 19.71 6.53
CA LEU A 475 -9.06 18.66 5.54
C LEU A 475 -10.39 18.13 5.00
N ASN A 476 -11.48 18.30 5.75
CA ASN A 476 -12.79 17.71 5.45
C ASN A 476 -12.70 16.17 5.23
N ARG A 477 -11.97 15.50 6.12
CA ARG A 477 -11.67 14.05 6.12
C ARG A 477 -11.72 13.46 7.54
N PRO A 478 -12.88 13.46 8.22
CA PRO A 478 -13.01 12.87 9.55
C PRO A 478 -12.69 11.37 9.59
N GLU A 479 -12.76 10.68 8.45
CA GLU A 479 -12.52 9.24 8.32
C GLU A 479 -11.08 8.87 8.70
N ILE A 480 -10.09 9.72 8.39
CA ILE A 480 -8.68 9.46 8.74
C ILE A 480 -8.54 9.35 10.25
N LEU A 481 -9.14 10.30 10.98
CA LEU A 481 -9.09 10.32 12.43
C LEU A 481 -9.83 9.12 13.03
N ASN A 482 -10.96 8.70 12.45
CA ASN A 482 -11.69 7.52 12.90
C ASN A 482 -10.87 6.22 12.77
N ARG A 483 -9.98 6.14 11.78
CA ARG A 483 -9.11 4.97 11.58
C ARG A 483 -7.90 4.95 12.51
N ILE A 484 -7.35 6.12 12.82
CA ILE A 484 -6.33 6.26 13.85
C ILE A 484 -6.96 6.00 15.24
N GLY A 485 -8.20 6.48 15.44
CA GLY A 485 -8.97 6.30 16.65
C GLY A 485 -8.24 6.82 17.90
N GLU A 486 -8.22 6.01 18.95
CA GLU A 486 -7.52 6.36 20.19
C GLU A 486 -5.99 6.29 20.07
N ASN A 487 -5.43 5.81 18.96
CA ASN A 487 -3.98 5.74 18.77
C ASN A 487 -3.33 7.13 18.51
N VAL A 488 -4.05 8.23 18.78
CA VAL A 488 -3.50 9.59 18.89
C VAL A 488 -2.87 9.77 20.27
N ILE A 489 -1.53 9.82 20.30
CA ILE A 489 -0.72 9.99 21.51
C ILE A 489 -0.19 11.42 21.56
N VAL A 490 -0.65 12.20 22.53
CA VAL A 490 -0.17 13.58 22.75
C VAL A 490 1.02 13.57 23.70
N PHE A 491 2.12 14.22 23.32
CA PHE A 491 3.32 14.41 24.12
C PHE A 491 3.21 15.71 24.91
N ASP A 492 3.69 15.68 26.15
CA ASP A 492 3.82 16.88 26.99
C ASP A 492 5.08 17.68 26.64
N PHE A 493 5.17 18.91 27.14
CA PHE A 493 6.42 19.66 27.14
C PHE A 493 7.51 18.96 27.97
N ILE A 494 8.78 19.26 27.68
CA ILE A 494 9.89 18.82 28.53
C ILE A 494 9.93 19.75 29.74
N ARG A 495 9.56 19.21 30.91
CA ARG A 495 9.60 19.87 32.21
C ARG A 495 10.96 19.66 32.88
N THR A 496 11.25 20.43 33.92
CA THR A 496 12.55 20.47 34.60
C THR A 496 13.07 19.09 35.00
N GLU A 497 12.23 18.22 35.55
CA GLU A 497 12.63 16.89 36.00
C GLU A 497 13.10 16.03 34.83
N VAL A 498 12.31 16.01 33.74
CA VAL A 498 12.65 15.29 32.51
C VAL A 498 13.85 15.92 31.81
N ALA A 499 13.96 17.25 31.81
CA ALA A 499 15.08 17.97 31.23
C ALA A 499 16.41 17.59 31.89
N ASN A 500 16.41 17.42 33.21
CA ASN A 500 17.56 16.91 33.96
C ASN A 500 17.95 15.50 33.52
N GLU A 501 17.00 14.58 33.42
CA GLU A 501 17.27 13.22 32.94
C GLU A 501 17.85 13.20 31.51
N ILE A 502 17.32 14.05 30.63
CA ILE A 502 17.80 14.18 29.24
C ILE A 502 19.23 14.72 29.23
N PHE A 503 19.49 15.77 30.01
CA PHE A 503 20.82 16.36 30.14
C PHE A 503 21.84 15.33 30.64
N ASP A 504 21.53 14.63 31.73
CA ASP A 504 22.42 13.64 32.32
C ASP A 504 22.73 12.52 31.34
N GLN A 505 21.71 12.02 30.62
CA GLN A 505 21.89 11.02 29.57
C GLN A 505 22.78 11.52 28.42
N MET A 506 22.60 12.75 27.95
CA MET A 506 23.41 13.32 26.85
C MET A 506 24.87 13.47 27.25
N VAL A 507 25.13 13.99 28.45
CA VAL A 507 26.49 14.14 28.98
C VAL A 507 27.14 12.77 29.17
N ASP A 508 26.45 11.82 29.80
CA ASP A 508 27.01 10.49 30.04
C ASP A 508 27.29 9.74 28.73
N ASN A 509 26.43 9.87 27.71
CA ASN A 509 26.68 9.29 26.39
C ASN A 509 27.87 9.96 25.69
N LEU A 510 27.99 11.29 25.76
CA LEU A 510 29.14 12.00 25.22
C LEU A 510 30.45 11.53 25.85
N LEU A 511 30.50 11.38 27.18
CA LEU A 511 31.71 10.91 27.86
C LEU A 511 32.07 9.47 27.47
N LYS A 512 31.06 8.61 27.30
CA LYS A 512 31.28 7.25 26.76
C LYS A 512 31.82 7.27 25.33
N ASP A 513 31.28 8.13 24.48
CA ASP A 513 31.75 8.28 23.10
C ASP A 513 33.21 8.78 23.05
N VAL A 514 33.55 9.74 23.90
CA VAL A 514 34.92 10.26 24.05
C VAL A 514 35.87 9.16 24.58
N SER A 515 35.43 8.38 25.56
CA SER A 515 36.15 7.21 26.08
C SER A 515 36.40 6.14 25.01
N SER A 516 35.40 5.85 24.17
CA SER A 516 35.54 4.88 23.06
C SER A 516 36.58 5.30 22.01
N ARG A 517 36.90 6.60 21.95
CA ARG A 517 37.94 7.16 21.07
C ARG A 517 39.31 7.24 21.75
N GLY A 518 39.44 6.71 22.97
CA GLY A 518 40.69 6.63 23.71
C GLY A 518 40.94 7.74 24.73
N TYR A 519 39.98 8.64 25.00
CA TYR A 519 40.14 9.71 25.98
C TYR A 519 39.23 9.48 27.20
N ASP A 520 39.80 9.19 28.38
CA ASP A 520 39.00 9.02 29.60
C ASP A 520 38.71 10.39 30.23
N VAL A 521 37.52 10.96 29.98
CA VAL A 521 37.16 12.30 30.46
C VAL A 521 36.10 12.21 31.56
N THR A 522 36.34 12.89 32.69
CA THR A 522 35.40 13.00 33.81
C THR A 522 35.02 14.46 34.08
N LEU A 523 33.81 14.72 34.60
CA LEU A 523 33.38 16.04 35.06
C LEU A 523 33.29 16.05 36.59
N THR A 524 33.80 17.12 37.22
CA THR A 524 33.53 17.35 38.65
C THR A 524 32.04 17.64 38.87
N GLY A 525 31.54 17.38 40.08
CA GLY A 525 30.16 17.70 40.44
C GLY A 525 29.83 19.19 40.26
N ALA A 526 30.77 20.07 40.64
CA ALA A 526 30.61 21.51 40.46
C ALA A 526 30.53 21.91 38.97
N ALA A 527 31.41 21.37 38.12
CA ALA A 527 31.36 21.61 36.68
C ALA A 527 30.04 21.09 36.06
N ARG A 528 29.58 19.92 36.48
CA ARG A 528 28.32 19.32 36.00
C ARG A 528 27.12 20.20 36.33
N GLU A 529 27.06 20.79 37.53
CA GLU A 529 25.96 21.67 37.92
C GLU A 529 25.98 23.02 37.19
N VAL A 530 27.16 23.61 36.96
CA VAL A 530 27.27 24.81 36.13
C VAL A 530 26.80 24.52 34.70
N LEU A 531 27.26 23.40 34.12
CA LEU A 531 26.84 22.98 32.78
C LEU A 531 25.33 22.74 32.71
N ARG A 532 24.75 22.08 33.73
CA ARG A 532 23.30 21.84 33.84
C ARG A 532 22.53 23.16 33.83
N GLY A 533 22.96 24.13 34.64
CA GLY A 533 22.33 25.46 34.69
C GLY A 533 22.37 26.19 33.35
N LEU A 534 23.48 26.10 32.62
CA LEU A 534 23.62 26.67 31.27
C LEU A 534 22.74 25.94 30.24
N CYS A 535 22.73 24.61 30.25
CA CYS A 535 22.01 23.83 29.25
C CYS A 535 20.49 23.81 29.44
N LEU A 536 20.00 24.05 30.67
CA LEU A 536 18.58 23.99 31.01
C LEU A 536 17.93 25.37 31.18
N SER A 537 18.62 26.46 30.86
CA SER A 537 18.10 27.82 31.03
C SER A 537 16.92 28.16 30.12
N ASP A 538 16.82 27.50 28.96
CA ASP A 538 15.73 27.65 28.00
C ASP A 538 15.27 26.29 27.46
N LEU A 539 14.03 25.92 27.79
CA LEU A 539 13.39 24.66 27.38
C LEU A 539 12.41 24.83 26.21
N SER A 540 12.33 26.02 25.60
CA SER A 540 11.39 26.31 24.50
C SER A 540 11.55 25.37 23.29
N ASN A 541 12.78 24.91 23.03
CA ASN A 541 13.12 23.97 21.96
C ASN A 541 13.19 22.50 22.40
N GLY A 542 12.76 22.20 23.64
CA GLY A 542 12.80 20.86 24.23
C GLY A 542 14.20 20.24 24.21
N GLY A 543 14.27 18.92 23.99
CA GLY A 543 15.52 18.15 24.04
C GLY A 543 16.48 18.51 22.91
N ARG A 544 15.98 19.06 21.78
CA ARG A 544 16.85 19.61 20.73
C ARG A 544 17.61 20.84 21.25
N GLY A 545 16.95 21.70 22.03
CA GLY A 545 17.60 22.84 22.70
C GLY A 545 18.70 22.38 23.66
N ILE A 546 18.39 21.41 24.53
CA ILE A 546 19.37 20.84 25.48
C ILE A 546 20.59 20.29 24.73
N ARG A 547 20.38 19.52 23.65
CA ARG A 547 21.47 18.99 22.83
C ARG A 547 22.36 20.09 22.27
N ASN A 548 21.76 21.13 21.69
CA ASN A 548 22.52 22.25 21.13
C ASN A 548 23.34 22.96 22.21
N GLN A 549 22.79 23.11 23.42
CA GLN A 549 23.52 23.70 24.54
C GLN A 549 24.66 22.81 25.05
N VAL A 550 24.45 21.50 25.14
CA VAL A 550 25.53 20.55 25.47
C VAL A 550 26.63 20.59 24.40
N GLU A 551 26.27 20.71 23.13
CA GLU A 551 27.24 20.87 22.04
C GLU A 551 28.07 22.15 22.21
N PHE A 552 27.41 23.28 22.46
CA PHE A 552 28.05 24.57 22.63
C PHE A 552 28.91 24.69 23.90
N HIS A 553 28.39 24.20 25.03
CA HIS A 553 29.01 24.37 26.34
C HIS A 553 29.94 23.22 26.78
N LEU A 554 29.85 22.05 26.14
CA LEU A 554 30.70 20.90 26.48
C LEU A 554 31.46 20.33 25.27
N ILE A 555 30.78 19.93 24.19
CA ILE A 555 31.43 19.23 23.07
C ILE A 555 32.48 20.11 22.39
N ASN A 556 32.09 21.33 22.01
CA ASN A 556 32.96 22.26 21.32
C ASN A 556 34.20 22.65 22.14
N PRO A 557 34.07 23.06 23.42
CA PRO A 557 35.24 23.40 24.22
C PRO A 557 36.07 22.18 24.63
N LEU A 558 35.47 21.00 24.80
CA LEU A 558 36.21 19.77 25.06
C LEU A 558 37.06 19.38 23.85
N SER A 559 36.47 19.37 22.66
CA SER A 559 37.19 19.11 21.41
C SER A 559 38.36 20.07 21.22
N ARG A 560 38.13 21.37 21.45
CA ARG A 560 39.17 22.41 21.40
C ARG A 560 40.27 22.16 22.42
N SER A 561 39.92 21.91 23.68
CA SER A 561 40.91 21.70 24.75
C SER A 561 41.75 20.44 24.55
N LEU A 562 41.14 19.34 24.10
CA LEU A 562 41.86 18.11 23.79
C LEU A 562 42.82 18.31 22.60
N PHE A 563 42.38 19.02 21.55
CA PHE A 563 43.20 19.30 20.38
C PHE A 563 44.36 20.26 20.68
N ASP A 564 44.06 21.42 21.27
CA ASP A 564 45.04 22.48 21.51
C ASP A 564 46.12 22.06 22.52
N ARG A 565 45.79 21.17 23.47
CA ARG A 565 46.72 20.64 24.47
C ARG A 565 47.48 19.40 24.01
N GLY A 566 47.24 18.91 22.79
CA GLY A 566 47.86 17.70 22.27
C GLY A 566 47.54 16.47 23.13
N ALA A 567 46.27 16.30 23.52
CA ALA A 567 45.85 15.20 24.37
C ALA A 567 46.21 13.84 23.75
N GLU A 568 46.75 12.94 24.56
CA GLU A 568 47.17 11.61 24.14
C GLU A 568 46.11 10.56 24.48
N ALA A 569 45.85 9.65 23.55
CA ALA A 569 44.98 8.51 23.80
C ALA A 569 45.53 7.64 24.95
N GLY A 570 44.65 7.14 25.81
CA GLY A 570 44.97 6.36 27.00
C GLY A 570 45.12 7.20 28.28
N HIS A 571 45.14 8.52 28.19
CA HIS A 571 45.22 9.41 29.36
C HIS A 571 43.84 9.76 29.91
N ARG A 572 43.82 10.03 31.22
CA ARG A 572 42.65 10.52 31.92
C ARG A 572 42.69 12.04 32.04
N TYR A 573 41.54 12.66 31.79
CA TYR A 573 41.34 14.09 31.91
C TYR A 573 40.14 14.36 32.81
N ARG A 574 40.21 15.45 33.58
CA ARG A 574 39.13 15.93 34.44
C ARG A 574 38.80 17.36 34.09
N ILE A 575 37.51 17.62 33.88
CA ILE A 575 36.97 18.97 33.73
C ILE A 575 36.65 19.50 35.14
N GLU A 576 37.45 20.42 35.63
CA GLU A 576 37.30 20.98 36.98
C GLU A 576 36.32 22.15 37.01
N GLU A 577 36.37 23.01 35.99
CA GLU A 577 35.57 24.22 35.91
C GLU A 577 35.05 24.48 34.49
N ILE A 578 33.84 25.05 34.39
CA ILE A 578 33.23 25.50 33.13
C ILE A 578 32.88 26.97 33.28
N ARG A 579 33.47 27.82 32.43
CA ARG A 579 33.26 29.27 32.47
C ARG A 579 32.49 29.73 31.23
N PRO A 580 31.26 30.27 31.39
CA PRO A 580 30.50 30.80 30.27
C PRO A 580 31.13 32.10 29.74
N GLY A 581 31.04 32.30 28.43
CA GLY A 581 31.59 33.47 27.74
C GLY A 581 31.20 33.47 26.26
N PRO A 582 31.76 34.36 25.42
CA PRO A 582 31.53 34.39 23.97
C PRO A 582 31.81 33.04 23.30
N SER A 583 32.82 32.33 23.82
CA SER A 583 32.92 30.87 23.72
C SER A 583 33.12 30.30 25.11
N THR A 584 32.38 29.26 25.46
CA THR A 584 32.58 28.53 26.72
C THR A 584 34.02 28.05 26.82
N THR A 585 34.63 28.21 27.99
CA THR A 585 35.96 27.68 28.27
C THR A 585 35.86 26.62 29.35
N ILE A 586 36.63 25.55 29.20
CA ILE A 586 36.71 24.49 30.19
C ILE A 586 38.13 24.41 30.74
N ASP A 587 38.24 24.20 32.05
CA ASP A 587 39.52 23.86 32.65
C ASP A 587 39.69 22.34 32.66
N LEU A 588 40.57 21.85 31.79
CA LEU A 588 40.84 20.44 31.58
C LEU A 588 42.18 20.08 32.23
N VAL A 589 42.18 19.28 33.29
CA VAL A 589 43.39 18.84 33.98
C VAL A 589 43.72 17.42 33.54
N SER A 590 44.98 17.15 33.20
CA SER A 590 45.45 15.79 32.94
C SER A 590 45.74 15.10 34.27
N GLU A 591 45.13 13.94 34.49
CA GLU A 591 45.47 13.09 35.62
C GLU A 591 46.57 12.13 35.19
N GLN A 592 47.82 12.48 35.51
CA GLN A 592 48.91 11.51 35.47
C GLN A 592 48.77 10.58 36.69
N PHE A 593 48.61 9.28 36.45
CA PHE A 593 48.80 8.31 37.53
C PHE A 593 50.29 8.29 37.90
N PRO A 594 50.64 8.26 39.20
CA PRO A 594 52.01 8.17 39.66
C PRO A 594 52.71 6.88 39.22
#